data_AF-A0AAW5D6E3-F1
#
_entry.id   AF-A0AAW5D6E3-F1
#
_cell.length_a   1.000
_cell.length_b   1.000
_cell.length_c   1.000
_cell.angle_alpha   90.00
_cell.angle_beta   90.00
_cell.angle_gamma   90.00
#
_symmetry.space_group_name_H-M   'P 1'
#
loop_
_entity.id
_entity.type
_entity.pdbx_description
1 polymer ?
#
loop_
_entity_poly.entity_id
_entity_poly.type
_entity_poly.pdbx_seq_one_letter_code
_entity_poly.pdbx_strand_id
1 'polypeptide(L)'
;MEYEDIATRFFDFFKALNLTANNGKYEFYAKMFIVDDLYSQVNPLDIQAVVRTNPLLQYVESLGQEINDCDDYALQFKGALTALYRQRMHAQRQVINPPAVGMVFTENHALNIVIGTDDQVYLFDTMTAAPSLIGLENKEACLALLRQTNVRHIYI
;
A
#
# COMPACT_ATOMS: atom_id res chain seq x y z
N MET A 1 -14.79 -0.90 12.11
CA MET A 1 -14.17 0.40 11.80
C MET A 1 -14.82 0.87 10.52
N GLU A 2 -15.38 2.07 10.49
CA GLU A 2 -15.96 2.62 9.26
C GLU A 2 -14.83 3.07 8.31
N TYR A 3 -15.06 3.02 6.99
CA TYR A 3 -14.03 3.34 6.00
C TYR A 3 -13.48 4.77 6.14
N GLU A 4 -14.33 5.73 6.52
CA GLU A 4 -13.91 7.12 6.78
C GLU A 4 -12.93 7.23 7.95
N ASP A 5 -13.03 6.35 8.95
CA ASP A 5 -12.10 6.29 10.09
C ASP A 5 -10.72 5.76 9.66
N ILE A 6 -10.67 4.74 8.79
CA ILE A 6 -9.42 4.18 8.25
C ILE A 6 -8.65 5.24 7.44
N ALA A 7 -9.35 5.89 6.51
CA ALA A 7 -8.80 6.95 5.68
C ALA A 7 -8.22 8.10 6.51
N THR A 8 -8.99 8.56 7.51
CA THR A 8 -8.58 9.64 8.41
C THR A 8 -7.32 9.26 9.20
N ARG A 9 -7.25 8.03 9.72
CA ARG A 9 -6.09 7.56 10.48
C ARG A 9 -4.82 7.52 9.65
N PHE A 10 -4.87 7.03 8.41
CA PHE A 10 -3.72 7.07 7.53
C PHE A 10 -3.30 8.51 7.21
N PHE A 11 -4.26 9.40 6.99
CA PHE A 11 -3.96 10.81 6.74
C PHE A 11 -3.30 11.49 7.93
N ASP A 12 -3.83 11.26 9.14
CA ASP A 12 -3.29 11.81 10.37
C ASP A 12 -1.90 11.25 10.69
N PHE A 13 -1.62 9.98 10.36
CA PHE A 13 -0.28 9.42 10.42
C PHE A 13 0.71 10.20 9.54
N PHE A 14 0.39 10.43 8.27
CA PHE A 14 1.28 11.17 7.35
C PHE A 14 1.42 12.65 7.73
N LYS A 15 0.35 13.28 8.24
CA LYS A 15 0.45 14.62 8.85
C LYS A 15 1.39 14.63 10.06
N ALA A 16 1.29 13.63 10.94
CA ALA A 16 2.07 13.54 12.17
C ALA A 16 3.56 13.24 11.93
N LEU A 17 3.88 12.58 10.81
CA LEU A 17 5.26 12.50 10.29
C LEU A 17 5.83 13.86 9.93
N ASN A 18 5.00 14.90 9.89
CA ASN A 18 5.36 16.26 9.55
C ASN A 18 6.16 16.28 8.24
N LEU A 19 5.58 15.67 7.20
CA LEU A 19 6.05 15.74 5.82
C LEU A 19 5.91 17.18 5.30
N THR A 20 6.52 18.13 6.00
CA THR A 20 6.72 19.50 5.56
C THR A 20 7.88 19.51 4.57
N ALA A 21 7.71 20.28 3.50
CA ALA A 21 8.71 20.53 2.47
C ALA A 21 9.96 21.24 3.02
N ASN A 22 10.71 20.61 3.91
CA ASN A 22 12.03 21.12 4.28
C ASN A 22 12.94 20.92 3.07
N ASN A 23 13.37 22.04 2.48
CA ASN A 23 14.12 22.18 1.23
C ASN A 23 13.36 21.87 -0.08
N GLY A 24 12.02 21.97 -0.10
CA GLY A 24 11.26 21.89 -1.36
C GLY A 24 11.26 20.52 -2.05
N LYS A 25 11.54 19.43 -1.29
CA LYS A 25 11.65 18.06 -1.80
C LYS A 25 10.49 17.12 -1.44
N TYR A 26 9.51 17.60 -0.66
CA TYR A 26 8.34 16.83 -0.26
C TYR A 26 7.07 17.59 -0.64
N GLU A 27 6.47 17.27 -1.78
CA GLU A 27 5.08 17.59 -2.07
C GLU A 27 4.25 16.34 -1.75
N PHE A 28 3.56 16.39 -0.61
CA PHE A 28 2.58 15.37 -0.25
C PHE A 28 1.30 15.60 -1.06
N TYR A 29 1.21 14.96 -2.23
CA TYR A 29 -0.04 14.84 -2.97
C TYR A 29 -0.71 13.51 -2.60
N ALA A 30 -1.38 13.47 -1.45
CA ALA A 30 -2.28 12.35 -1.17
C ALA A 30 -3.53 12.48 -2.04
N LYS A 31 -3.51 11.79 -3.19
CA LYS A 31 -4.74 11.48 -3.92
C LYS A 31 -5.30 10.19 -3.36
N MET A 32 -6.21 10.31 -2.40
CA MET A 32 -6.94 9.17 -1.86
C MET A 32 -8.01 8.76 -2.87
N PHE A 33 -7.86 7.57 -3.43
CA PHE A 33 -8.94 6.92 -4.15
C PHE A 33 -9.65 6.02 -3.14
N ILE A 34 -10.80 6.46 -2.65
CA ILE A 34 -11.75 5.52 -2.04
C ILE A 34 -12.29 4.73 -3.24
N VAL A 35 -11.72 3.55 -3.46
CA VAL A 35 -12.28 2.60 -4.41
C VAL A 35 -13.47 2.00 -3.68
N ASP A 36 -14.66 2.43 -4.08
CA ASP A 36 -15.93 1.97 -3.53
C ASP A 36 -15.96 0.43 -3.46
N ASP A 37 -16.66 -0.14 -2.48
CA ASP A 37 -16.80 -1.61 -2.30
C ASP A 37 -17.47 -2.30 -3.50
N LEU A 38 -17.95 -1.50 -4.45
CA LEU A 38 -18.26 -1.89 -5.81
C LEU A 38 -16.96 -2.26 -6.54
N TYR A 39 -16.39 -3.42 -6.18
CA TYR A 39 -15.57 -4.17 -7.12
C TYR A 39 -16.43 -4.38 -8.37
N SER A 40 -16.27 -3.51 -9.37
CA SER A 40 -16.66 -3.85 -10.73
C SER A 40 -15.90 -5.13 -11.03
N GLN A 41 -16.63 -6.21 -11.19
CA GLN A 41 -16.07 -7.53 -11.44
C GLN A 41 -15.07 -7.39 -12.59
N VAL A 42 -13.78 -7.48 -12.29
CA VAL A 42 -12.76 -7.25 -13.32
C VAL A 42 -12.78 -8.47 -14.22
N ASN A 43 -13.33 -8.31 -15.42
CA ASN A 43 -13.39 -9.40 -16.38
C ASN A 43 -11.96 -9.67 -16.90
N PRO A 44 -11.46 -10.91 -16.86
CA PRO A 44 -10.17 -11.26 -17.43
C PRO A 44 -10.02 -10.83 -18.90
N LEU A 45 -11.12 -10.78 -19.67
CA LEU A 45 -11.10 -10.30 -21.04
C LEU A 45 -10.84 -8.80 -21.15
N ASP A 46 -11.30 -8.00 -20.20
CA ASP A 46 -11.05 -6.56 -20.16
C ASP A 46 -9.58 -6.29 -19.84
N ILE A 47 -9.00 -7.05 -18.91
CA ILE A 47 -7.55 -7.00 -18.63
C ILE A 47 -6.77 -7.37 -19.90
N GLN A 48 -7.13 -8.47 -20.57
CA GLN A 48 -6.46 -8.89 -21.80
C GLN A 48 -6.61 -7.85 -22.93
N ALA A 49 -7.76 -7.19 -23.03
CA ALA A 49 -7.99 -6.12 -23.99
C ALA A 49 -7.08 -4.92 -23.71
N VAL A 50 -6.97 -4.48 -22.45
CA VAL A 50 -6.04 -3.42 -22.04
C VAL A 50 -4.59 -3.80 -22.33
N VAL A 51 -4.16 -5.01 -21.97
CA VAL A 51 -2.80 -5.51 -22.25
C VAL A 51 -2.49 -5.49 -23.76
N ARG A 52 -3.43 -5.92 -24.60
CA ARG A 52 -3.24 -5.96 -26.05
C ARG A 52 -3.24 -4.58 -26.70
N THR A 53 -4.01 -3.64 -26.17
CA THR A 53 -4.27 -2.34 -26.81
C THR A 53 -3.41 -1.22 -26.25
N ASN A 54 -2.85 -1.37 -25.06
CA ASN A 54 -2.02 -0.33 -24.45
C ASN A 54 -0.59 -0.38 -25.03
N PRO A 55 -0.18 0.64 -25.81
CA PRO A 55 1.15 0.66 -26.44
C PRO A 55 2.29 0.68 -25.41
N LEU A 56 2.04 1.11 -24.18
CA LEU A 56 3.04 1.08 -23.10
C LEU A 56 3.36 -0.34 -22.62
N LEU A 57 2.42 -1.28 -22.80
CA LEU A 57 2.60 -2.68 -22.43
C LEU A 57 3.18 -3.53 -23.58
N GLN A 58 3.32 -2.95 -24.76
CA GLN A 58 3.86 -3.61 -25.95
C GLN A 58 5.39 -3.50 -26.05
N TYR A 59 6.03 -2.63 -25.25
CA TYR A 59 7.47 -2.37 -25.29
C TYR A 59 8.07 -2.55 -23.89
N VAL A 60 8.72 -3.69 -23.65
CA VAL A 60 9.43 -3.96 -22.39
C VAL A 60 10.86 -4.40 -22.72
N GLU A 61 11.76 -3.44 -22.89
CA GLU A 61 13.20 -3.72 -23.10
C GLU A 61 13.89 -4.21 -21.82
N SER A 62 13.29 -4.01 -20.64
CA SER A 62 13.86 -4.25 -19.31
C SER A 62 13.18 -5.40 -18.53
N LEU A 63 12.62 -6.40 -19.22
CA LEU A 63 11.88 -7.55 -18.65
C LEU A 63 12.58 -8.28 -17.47
N GLY A 64 13.88 -8.06 -17.23
CA GLY A 64 14.61 -8.69 -16.11
C GLY A 64 14.76 -7.85 -14.84
N GLN A 65 14.60 -6.52 -14.89
CA GLN A 65 14.86 -5.64 -13.73
C GLN A 65 13.59 -5.14 -13.04
N GLU A 66 12.46 -5.13 -13.73
CA GLU A 66 11.15 -4.67 -13.22
C GLU A 66 10.22 -5.84 -12.85
N ILE A 67 10.67 -7.09 -13.03
CA ILE A 67 9.93 -8.25 -12.52
C ILE A 67 10.38 -8.49 -11.09
N ASN A 68 9.44 -8.39 -10.15
CA ASN A 68 9.60 -8.69 -8.73
C ASN A 68 10.47 -7.68 -7.97
N ASP A 69 10.12 -6.40 -8.08
CA ASP A 69 10.66 -5.31 -7.27
C ASP A 69 9.64 -4.84 -6.20
N CYS A 70 9.85 -3.64 -5.63
CA CYS A 70 9.20 -3.25 -4.39
C CYS A 70 7.66 -3.21 -4.43
N ASP A 71 7.04 -2.90 -5.57
CA ASP A 71 5.58 -2.83 -5.69
C ASP A 71 4.95 -4.22 -5.82
N ASP A 72 5.60 -5.14 -6.53
CA ASP A 72 5.23 -6.56 -6.59
C ASP A 72 5.23 -7.17 -5.19
N TYR A 73 6.26 -6.92 -4.38
CA TYR A 73 6.31 -7.38 -2.99
C TYR A 73 5.17 -6.79 -2.14
N ALA A 74 4.91 -5.49 -2.27
CA ALA A 74 3.84 -4.83 -1.54
C ALA A 74 2.43 -5.35 -1.94
N LEU A 75 2.25 -5.68 -3.23
CA LEU A 75 1.03 -6.27 -3.77
C LEU A 75 0.84 -7.71 -3.30
N GLN A 76 1.90 -8.53 -3.40
CA GLN A 76 1.90 -9.93 -2.95
C GLN A 76 1.57 -10.03 -1.45
N PHE A 77 2.09 -9.13 -0.61
CA PHE A 77 1.76 -9.08 0.82
C PHE A 77 0.27 -8.83 1.07
N LYS A 78 -0.33 -7.81 0.43
CA LYS A 78 -1.76 -7.52 0.57
C LYS A 78 -2.61 -8.70 0.10
N GLY A 79 -2.21 -9.36 -1.00
CA GLY A 79 -2.85 -10.58 -1.50
C GLY A 79 -2.76 -11.75 -0.51
N ALA A 80 -1.58 -12.02 0.04
CA ALA A 80 -1.33 -13.10 1.00
C ALA A 80 -2.13 -12.92 2.30
N LEU A 81 -2.17 -11.69 2.84
CA LEU A 81 -3.00 -11.36 4.01
C LEU A 81 -4.48 -11.58 3.72
N THR A 82 -4.97 -11.10 2.59
CA THR A 82 -6.37 -11.28 2.19
C THR A 82 -6.74 -12.76 2.11
N ALA A 83 -5.87 -13.58 1.50
CA ALA A 83 -6.06 -15.02 1.40
C ALA A 83 -6.09 -15.69 2.79
N LEU A 84 -5.14 -15.35 3.67
CA LEU A 84 -5.06 -15.88 5.04
C LEU A 84 -6.33 -15.56 5.84
N TYR A 85 -6.83 -14.33 5.78
CA TYR A 85 -8.04 -13.93 6.51
C TYR A 85 -9.29 -14.61 5.96
N ARG A 86 -9.45 -14.72 4.63
CA ARG A 86 -10.54 -15.50 4.02
C ARG A 86 -10.51 -16.95 4.48
N GLN A 87 -9.35 -17.60 4.46
CA GLN A 87 -9.19 -18.97 4.95
C GLN A 87 -9.61 -19.11 6.42
N ARG A 88 -9.21 -18.17 7.30
CA ARG A 88 -9.59 -18.19 8.72
C ARG A 88 -11.09 -17.97 8.93
N MET A 89 -11.70 -17.03 8.20
CA MET A 89 -13.16 -16.81 8.26
C MET A 89 -13.91 -18.08 7.86
N HIS A 90 -13.50 -18.75 6.78
CA HIS A 90 -14.08 -20.02 6.35
C HIS A 90 -13.91 -21.12 7.39
N ALA A 91 -12.73 -21.25 8.00
CA ALA A 91 -12.44 -22.29 9.00
C ALA A 91 -13.21 -22.08 10.32
N GLN A 92 -13.32 -20.83 10.78
CA GLN A 92 -13.92 -20.49 12.07
C GLN A 92 -15.43 -20.22 11.99
N ARG A 93 -16.01 -20.15 10.77
CA ARG A 93 -17.42 -19.74 10.52
C ARG A 93 -17.78 -18.41 11.20
N GLN A 94 -16.80 -17.52 11.32
CA GLN A 94 -16.95 -16.21 11.94
C GLN A 94 -16.48 -15.13 10.98
N VAL A 95 -17.17 -13.99 11.03
CA VAL A 95 -16.73 -12.79 10.32
C VAL A 95 -15.58 -12.19 11.11
N ILE A 96 -14.37 -12.28 10.56
CA ILE A 96 -13.19 -11.62 11.09
C ILE A 96 -12.96 -10.40 10.20
N ASN A 97 -13.00 -9.20 10.77
CA ASN A 97 -12.59 -8.01 10.05
C ASN A 97 -11.07 -8.07 9.87
N PRO A 98 -10.55 -8.11 8.62
CA PRO A 98 -9.12 -8.05 8.41
C PRO A 98 -8.57 -6.71 8.90
N PRO A 99 -7.29 -6.65 9.30
CA PRO A 99 -6.64 -5.37 9.55
C PRO A 99 -6.74 -4.51 8.30
N ALA A 100 -6.89 -3.19 8.48
CA ALA A 100 -6.81 -2.27 7.37
C ALA A 100 -5.38 -2.25 6.86
N VAL A 101 -5.18 -2.62 5.59
CA VAL A 101 -3.86 -2.71 4.94
C VAL A 101 -3.90 -1.92 3.66
N GLY A 102 -3.02 -0.95 3.50
CA GLY A 102 -2.80 -0.20 2.27
C GLY A 102 -1.41 -0.44 1.68
N MET A 103 -1.19 0.18 0.53
CA MET A 103 0.10 0.30 -0.15
C MET A 103 0.44 1.78 -0.27
N VAL A 104 1.70 2.11 -0.02
CA VAL A 104 2.25 3.46 -0.12
C VAL A 104 3.29 3.43 -1.23
N PHE A 105 3.09 4.27 -2.24
CA PHE A 105 4.01 4.46 -3.34
C PHE A 105 4.73 5.79 -3.18
N THR A 106 6.04 5.72 -3.06
CA THR A 106 6.93 6.88 -3.15
C THR A 106 7.52 6.96 -4.57
N GLU A 107 8.39 7.93 -4.83
CA GLU A 107 8.99 8.08 -6.18
C GLU A 107 9.86 6.91 -6.60
N ASN A 108 10.41 6.16 -5.64
CA ASN A 108 11.44 5.15 -5.85
C ASN A 108 11.26 3.92 -4.97
N HIS A 109 10.07 3.75 -4.38
CA HIS A 109 9.77 2.63 -3.50
C HIS A 109 8.27 2.39 -3.36
N ALA A 110 7.91 1.16 -3.05
CA ALA A 110 6.58 0.79 -2.63
C ALA A 110 6.66 -0.07 -1.37
N LEU A 111 5.77 0.20 -0.42
CA LEU A 111 5.71 -0.49 0.86
C LEU A 111 4.25 -0.58 1.35
N ASN A 112 4.03 -1.27 2.45
CA ASN A 112 2.69 -1.44 3.03
C ASN A 112 2.48 -0.51 4.22
N ILE A 113 1.23 -0.10 4.41
CA ILE A 113 0.77 0.62 5.61
C ILE A 113 -0.35 -0.19 6.26
N VAL A 114 -0.33 -0.34 7.57
CA VAL A 114 -1.31 -1.17 8.28
C VAL A 114 -1.84 -0.47 9.53
N ILE A 115 -3.11 -0.71 9.86
CA ILE A 115 -3.65 -0.40 11.20
C ILE A 115 -3.53 -1.67 12.04
N GLY A 116 -2.73 -1.59 13.11
CA GLY A 116 -2.54 -2.66 14.07
C GLY A 116 -3.78 -2.91 14.94
N THR A 117 -3.75 -4.00 15.71
CA THR A 117 -4.82 -4.33 16.67
C THR A 117 -4.88 -3.37 17.88
N ASP A 118 -3.83 -2.57 18.05
CA ASP A 118 -3.68 -1.50 19.03
C ASP A 118 -4.13 -0.13 18.48
N ASP A 119 -4.83 -0.13 17.34
CA ASP A 119 -5.35 1.05 16.67
C ASP A 119 -4.26 2.04 16.19
N GLN A 120 -2.99 1.62 16.19
CA GLN A 120 -1.86 2.40 15.69
C GLN A 120 -1.58 2.11 14.21
N VAL A 121 -1.00 3.10 13.52
CA VAL A 121 -0.62 2.99 12.11
C VAL A 121 0.87 2.67 12.00
N TYR A 122 1.19 1.68 11.18
CA TYR A 122 2.54 1.20 10.96
C TYR A 122 2.90 1.18 9.48
N LEU A 123 4.16 1.47 9.18
CA LEU A 123 4.78 1.18 7.90
C LEU A 123 5.51 -0.16 7.96
N PHE A 124 5.49 -0.88 6.83
CA PHE A 124 6.16 -2.17 6.68
C PHE A 124 6.74 -2.32 5.28
N ASP A 125 8.04 -2.57 5.19
CA ASP A 125 8.74 -2.80 3.93
C ASP A 125 8.95 -4.30 3.68
N THR A 126 8.06 -4.87 2.89
CA THR A 126 8.03 -6.29 2.54
C THR A 126 9.30 -6.73 1.79
N MET A 127 10.00 -5.82 1.10
CA MET A 127 11.18 -6.15 0.30
C MET A 127 12.42 -6.41 1.18
N THR A 128 12.54 -5.72 2.32
CA THR A 128 13.79 -5.73 3.11
C THR A 128 13.93 -6.90 4.08
N ALA A 129 12.95 -7.83 4.13
CA ALA A 129 12.89 -8.97 5.05
C ALA A 129 12.98 -8.61 6.56
N ALA A 130 13.04 -7.32 6.90
CA ALA A 130 13.05 -6.84 8.28
C ALA A 130 11.63 -6.96 8.85
N PRO A 131 11.40 -7.78 9.90
CA PRO A 131 10.06 -8.10 10.39
C PRO A 131 9.42 -6.99 11.23
N SER A 132 9.99 -5.79 11.26
CA SER A 132 9.56 -4.73 12.18
C SER A 132 8.50 -3.83 11.53
N LEU A 133 7.31 -3.82 12.13
CA LEU A 133 6.35 -2.73 11.97
C LEU A 133 6.96 -1.45 12.56
N ILE A 134 6.91 -0.35 11.82
CA ILE A 134 7.50 0.93 12.24
C ILE A 134 6.40 1.99 12.34
N GLY A 135 6.10 2.44 13.56
CA GLY A 135 5.09 3.45 13.85
C GLY A 135 5.68 4.82 14.21
N LEU A 136 4.79 5.75 14.58
CA LEU A 136 5.16 7.15 14.87
C LEU A 136 6.10 7.30 16.08
N GLU A 137 6.21 6.30 16.94
CA GLU A 137 7.21 6.22 18.00
C GLU A 137 8.64 6.26 17.46
N ASN A 138 8.85 5.88 16.19
CA ASN A 138 10.14 5.98 15.50
C ASN A 138 10.00 6.72 14.16
N LYS A 139 9.72 8.02 14.24
CA LYS A 139 9.55 8.89 13.06
C LYS A 139 10.72 8.84 12.08
N GLU A 140 11.96 8.80 12.58
CA GLU A 140 13.16 8.75 11.74
C GLU A 140 13.19 7.48 10.89
N ALA A 141 12.84 6.33 11.47
CA ALA A 141 12.75 5.08 10.74
C ALA A 141 11.58 5.07 9.74
N CYS A 142 10.43 5.68 10.08
CA CYS A 142 9.35 5.87 9.09
C CYS A 142 9.81 6.69 7.88
N LEU A 143 10.48 7.82 8.11
CA LEU A 143 11.01 8.67 7.03
C LEU A 143 12.09 7.96 6.21
N ALA A 144 12.89 7.10 6.84
CA ALA A 144 13.87 6.26 6.16
C ALA A 144 13.21 5.22 5.25
N LEU A 145 12.11 4.58 5.67
CA LEU A 145 11.33 3.66 4.83
C LEU A 145 10.70 4.37 3.62
N LEU A 146 10.26 5.61 3.80
CA LEU A 146 9.80 6.47 2.70
C LEU A 146 10.95 6.94 1.80
N ARG A 147 12.19 6.48 2.05
CA ARG A 147 13.43 6.80 1.33
C ARG A 147 13.68 8.30 1.16
N GLN A 148 13.12 9.12 2.05
CA GLN A 148 13.22 10.58 1.94
C GLN A 148 12.75 11.12 0.57
N THR A 149 11.78 10.45 -0.06
CA THR A 149 11.19 10.87 -1.35
C THR A 149 9.71 11.25 -1.21
N ASN A 150 9.15 11.87 -2.25
CA ASN A 150 7.73 12.23 -2.28
C ASN A 150 6.83 10.98 -2.21
N VAL A 151 5.85 10.98 -1.31
CA VAL A 151 4.73 10.04 -1.38
C VAL A 151 3.82 10.47 -2.52
N ARG A 152 3.68 9.63 -3.55
CA ARG A 152 2.87 9.92 -4.74
C ARG A 152 1.46 9.40 -4.62
N HIS A 153 1.31 8.17 -4.12
CA HIS A 153 0.01 7.51 -4.04
C HIS A 153 -0.11 6.66 -2.77
N ILE A 154 -1.31 6.65 -2.19
CA ILE A 154 -1.69 5.74 -1.11
C ILE A 154 -2.92 5.00 -1.61
N TYR A 155 -2.82 3.68 -1.71
CA TYR A 155 -3.92 2.80 -2.08
C TYR A 155 -4.38 2.05 -0.83
N ILE A 156 -5.65 2.15 -0.48
CA ILE A 156 -6.23 1.55 0.72
C ILE A 156 -7.19 0.45 0.28
#